data_AF-D8UME2-F1
#
_entry.id   AF-D8UME2-F1
#
_cell.length_a   1.000
_cell.length_b   1.000
_cell.length_c   1.000
_cell.angle_alpha   90.00
_cell.angle_beta   90.00
_cell.angle_gamma   90.00
#
_symmetry.space_group_name_H-M   'P 1'
#
loop_
_entity.id
_entity.type
_entity.pdbx_description
1 polymer ?
#
loop_
_entity_poly.entity_id
_entity_poly.type
_entity_poly.pdbx_seq_one_letter_code
_entity_poly.pdbx_strand_id
1 'polypeptide(L)'
;MGLSAEQWRHKTLCGQWDVEQVVAHLTAAASLNQWQWLRSMLGARFRPDVHNQRRLEERRGSTPAKTLDRFRSVIHSSIAPSSDIPAYLGEVVVHAQDIRRPLGLPRTPSIDALTPVAEFYARRDFAVASRTHAADLRLEANDGPFSSAHSALAVQIHNP
;
A
#
# COMPACT_ATOMS: atom_id res chain seq x y z
N MET A 1 0.16 1.40 -23.08
CA MET A 1 0.73 0.03 -23.18
C MET A 1 0.65 -0.63 -21.82
N GLY A 2 0.45 -1.95 -21.76
CA GLY A 2 0.42 -2.73 -20.52
C GLY A 2 1.78 -3.33 -20.17
N LEU A 3 1.90 -3.95 -18.99
CA LEU A 3 3.09 -4.67 -18.56
C LEU A 3 3.28 -5.97 -19.37
N SER A 4 4.54 -6.34 -19.64
CA SER A 4 4.89 -7.64 -20.24
C SER A 4 4.63 -8.80 -19.27
N ALA A 5 4.59 -10.03 -19.79
CA ALA A 5 4.42 -11.23 -18.96
C ALA A 5 5.55 -11.39 -17.92
N GLU A 6 6.78 -11.01 -18.27
CA GLU A 6 7.92 -11.02 -17.37
C GLU A 6 7.78 -9.95 -16.27
N GLN A 7 7.37 -8.75 -16.65
CA GLN A 7 7.15 -7.65 -15.68
C GLN A 7 6.06 -8.02 -14.65
N TRP A 8 5.04 -8.77 -15.04
CA TRP A 8 4.02 -9.30 -14.11
C TRP A 8 4.58 -10.27 -13.06
N ARG A 9 5.71 -10.93 -13.36
CA ARG A 9 6.40 -11.89 -12.47
C ARG A 9 7.60 -11.28 -11.75
N HIS A 10 7.90 -10.01 -12.00
CA HIS A 10 9.01 -9.33 -11.38
C HIS A 10 8.75 -9.11 -9.88
N LYS A 11 9.79 -9.26 -9.05
CA LYS A 11 9.71 -9.00 -7.61
C LYS A 11 9.43 -7.52 -7.33
N THR A 12 8.64 -7.26 -6.30
CA THR A 12 8.32 -5.90 -5.82
C THR A 12 9.11 -5.57 -4.56
N LEU A 13 8.96 -4.34 -4.06
CA LEU A 13 9.52 -3.96 -2.76
C LEU A 13 8.76 -4.60 -1.57
N CYS A 14 7.61 -5.26 -1.81
CA CYS A 14 6.87 -6.01 -0.78
C CYS A 14 7.52 -7.38 -0.44
N GLY A 15 8.84 -7.49 -0.61
CA GLY A 15 9.61 -8.69 -0.30
C GLY A 15 9.40 -9.83 -1.29
N GLN A 16 8.53 -10.79 -0.94
CA GLN A 16 8.34 -12.04 -1.70
C GLN A 16 7.26 -11.94 -2.78
N TRP A 17 6.61 -10.79 -2.93
CA TRP A 17 5.51 -10.65 -3.87
C TRP A 17 5.99 -10.23 -5.25
N ASP A 18 5.39 -10.84 -6.28
CA ASP A 18 5.45 -10.35 -7.65
C ASP A 18 4.39 -9.26 -7.89
N VAL A 19 4.45 -8.62 -9.06
CA VAL A 19 3.50 -7.57 -9.44
C VAL A 19 2.06 -8.07 -9.45
N GLU A 20 1.81 -9.30 -9.90
CA GLU A 20 0.47 -9.88 -9.89
C GLU A 20 -0.08 -10.02 -8.46
N GLN A 21 0.75 -10.44 -7.51
CA GLN A 21 0.39 -10.56 -6.11
C GLN A 21 0.07 -9.18 -5.50
N VAL A 22 0.86 -8.13 -5.76
CA VAL A 22 0.54 -6.78 -5.27
C VAL A 22 -0.81 -6.28 -5.84
N VAL A 23 -1.10 -6.53 -7.11
CA VAL A 23 -2.41 -6.16 -7.72
C VAL A 23 -3.57 -6.95 -7.11
N ALA A 24 -3.37 -8.25 -6.84
CA ALA A 24 -4.36 -9.07 -6.15
C ALA A 24 -4.61 -8.59 -4.71
N HIS A 25 -3.57 -8.15 -3.99
CA HIS A 25 -3.68 -7.54 -2.66
C HIS A 25 -4.51 -6.26 -2.69
N LEU A 26 -4.20 -5.34 -3.61
CA LEU A 26 -4.98 -4.10 -3.78
C LEU A 26 -6.46 -4.37 -4.08
N THR A 27 -6.75 -5.42 -4.85
CA THR A 27 -8.13 -5.87 -5.10
C THR A 27 -8.81 -6.36 -3.82
N ALA A 28 -8.10 -7.13 -3.00
CA ALA A 28 -8.61 -7.60 -1.72
C ALA A 28 -8.86 -6.43 -0.76
N ALA A 29 -7.91 -5.49 -0.64
CA ALA A 29 -8.01 -4.31 0.21
C ALA A 29 -9.24 -3.45 -0.13
N ALA A 30 -9.53 -3.24 -1.42
CA ALA A 30 -10.70 -2.48 -1.88
C ALA A 30 -12.05 -3.19 -1.68
N SER A 31 -12.04 -4.48 -1.33
CA SER A 31 -13.23 -5.32 -1.19
C SER A 31 -13.59 -5.65 0.26
N LEU A 32 -12.71 -5.35 1.23
CA LEU A 32 -12.90 -5.77 2.61
C LEU A 32 -13.60 -4.68 3.41
N ASN A 33 -14.78 -5.00 3.95
CA ASN A 33 -15.32 -4.26 5.08
C ASN A 33 -14.66 -4.74 6.40
N GLN A 34 -14.72 -3.92 7.45
CA GLN A 34 -14.06 -4.16 8.74
C GLN A 34 -14.35 -5.56 9.31
N TRP A 35 -15.57 -6.05 9.15
CA TRP A 35 -16.01 -7.36 9.61
C TRP A 35 -15.38 -8.53 8.83
N GLN A 36 -15.22 -8.41 7.52
CA GLN A 36 -14.55 -9.44 6.70
C GLN A 36 -13.04 -9.47 6.94
N TRP A 37 -12.42 -8.32 7.22
CA TRP A 37 -11.02 -8.25 7.63
C TRP A 37 -10.81 -8.94 8.99
N LEU A 38 -11.62 -8.58 10.00
CA LEU A 38 -11.53 -9.14 11.34
C LEU A 38 -11.78 -10.66 11.37
N ARG A 39 -12.83 -11.14 10.69
CA ARG A 39 -13.11 -12.59 10.55
C ARG A 39 -11.96 -13.35 9.90
N SER A 40 -11.30 -12.73 8.92
CA SER A 40 -10.23 -13.39 8.17
C SER A 40 -8.91 -13.40 8.94
N MET A 41 -8.62 -12.36 9.72
CA MET A 41 -7.52 -12.35 10.70
C MET A 41 -7.73 -13.40 11.79
N LEU A 42 -8.95 -13.56 12.31
CA LEU A 42 -9.31 -14.63 13.26
C LEU A 42 -9.11 -16.02 12.63
N GLY A 43 -9.57 -16.23 11.39
CA GLY A 43 -9.37 -17.48 10.64
C GLY A 43 -7.91 -17.77 10.25
N ALA A 44 -7.05 -16.75 10.27
CA ALA A 44 -5.61 -16.87 10.09
C ALA A 44 -4.84 -17.00 11.43
N ARG A 45 -5.54 -17.09 12.57
CA ARG A 45 -4.95 -17.14 13.92
C ARG A 45 -4.02 -15.95 14.18
N PHE A 46 -4.41 -14.77 13.72
CA PHE A 46 -3.61 -13.53 13.82
C PHE A 46 -2.24 -13.60 13.14
N ARG A 47 -2.09 -14.41 12.08
CA ARG A 47 -0.90 -14.43 11.21
C ARG A 47 -1.19 -13.66 9.92
N PRO A 48 -0.72 -12.40 9.79
CA PRO A 48 -1.00 -11.57 8.61
C PRO A 48 -0.52 -12.21 7.30
N ASP A 49 0.63 -12.91 7.32
CA ASP A 49 1.17 -13.54 6.12
C ASP A 49 0.25 -14.65 5.57
N VAL A 50 -0.33 -15.46 6.46
CA VAL A 50 -1.27 -16.54 6.08
C VAL A 50 -2.60 -15.96 5.60
N HIS A 51 -3.07 -14.90 6.25
CA HIS A 51 -4.25 -14.16 5.81
C HIS A 51 -4.04 -13.60 4.39
N ASN A 52 -2.92 -12.90 4.19
CA ASN A 52 -2.59 -12.27 2.92
C ASN A 52 -2.42 -13.32 1.82
N GLN A 53 -1.70 -14.41 2.06
CA GLN A 53 -1.54 -15.49 1.08
C GLN A 53 -2.88 -16.05 0.60
N ARG A 54 -3.81 -16.34 1.50
CA ARG A 54 -5.17 -16.80 1.13
C ARG A 54 -5.92 -15.78 0.29
N ARG A 55 -5.86 -14.49 0.66
CA ARG A 55 -6.51 -13.41 -0.09
C ARG A 55 -5.91 -13.21 -1.48
N LEU A 56 -4.59 -13.35 -1.61
CA LEU A 56 -3.90 -13.33 -2.89
C LEU A 56 -4.42 -14.44 -3.79
N GLU A 57 -4.49 -15.67 -3.29
CA GLU A 57 -5.01 -16.82 -4.04
C GLU A 57 -6.47 -16.63 -4.48
N GLU A 58 -7.32 -16.07 -3.63
CA GLU A 58 -8.74 -15.76 -3.96
C GLU A 58 -8.88 -14.70 -5.07
N ARG A 59 -8.00 -13.68 -5.08
CA ARG A 59 -8.11 -12.52 -5.96
C ARG A 59 -7.31 -12.64 -7.25
N ARG A 60 -6.29 -13.49 -7.30
CA ARG A 60 -5.58 -13.82 -8.54
C ARG A 60 -6.53 -14.46 -9.56
N GLY A 61 -6.43 -13.99 -10.80
CA GLY A 61 -7.05 -14.63 -11.95
C GLY A 61 -6.24 -15.82 -12.44
N SER A 62 -6.78 -16.56 -13.41
CA SER A 62 -6.00 -17.59 -14.13
C SER A 62 -4.86 -17.01 -14.98
N THR A 63 -4.87 -15.70 -15.22
CA THR A 63 -3.81 -14.97 -15.91
C THR A 63 -3.66 -13.57 -15.28
N PRO A 64 -2.48 -12.90 -15.44
CA PRO A 64 -2.29 -11.54 -14.96
C PRO A 64 -3.29 -10.53 -15.53
N ALA A 65 -3.73 -10.72 -16.78
CA ALA A 65 -4.79 -9.92 -17.39
C ALA A 65 -6.12 -10.04 -16.61
N LYS A 66 -6.51 -11.26 -16.22
CA LYS A 66 -7.70 -11.47 -15.39
C LYS A 66 -7.53 -10.91 -13.98
N THR A 67 -6.33 -10.95 -13.42
CA THR A 67 -6.01 -10.28 -12.14
C THR A 67 -6.20 -8.77 -12.26
N LEU A 68 -5.71 -8.16 -13.35
CA LEU A 68 -5.90 -6.74 -13.63
C LEU A 68 -7.38 -6.37 -13.85
N ASP A 69 -8.14 -7.20 -14.56
CA ASP A 69 -9.57 -6.95 -14.78
C ASP A 69 -10.37 -6.99 -13.47
N ARG A 70 -10.02 -7.90 -12.56
CA ARG A 70 -10.57 -7.94 -11.20
C ARG A 70 -10.25 -6.68 -10.41
N PHE A 71 -9.00 -6.22 -10.46
CA PHE A 71 -8.62 -4.95 -9.84
C PHE A 71 -9.41 -3.77 -10.43
N ARG A 72 -9.52 -3.70 -11.75
CA ARG A 72 -10.30 -2.66 -12.45
C ARG A 72 -11.77 -2.65 -12.05
N SER A 73 -12.35 -3.81 -11.74
CA SER A 73 -13.75 -3.90 -11.32
C SER A 73 -14.05 -3.23 -9.97
N VAL A 74 -13.02 -3.00 -9.14
CA VAL A 74 -13.17 -2.45 -7.78
C VAL A 74 -12.64 -1.02 -7.63
N ILE A 75 -12.13 -0.37 -8.69
CA ILE A 75 -11.54 0.98 -8.58
C ILE A 75 -12.53 2.08 -8.18
N HIS A 76 -13.82 1.84 -8.37
CA HIS A 76 -14.90 2.75 -7.96
C HIS A 76 -15.54 2.32 -6.63
N SER A 77 -15.00 1.30 -5.96
CA SER A 77 -15.44 0.90 -4.62
C SER A 77 -15.16 2.03 -3.63
N SER A 78 -16.19 2.43 -2.89
CA SER A 78 -16.10 3.34 -1.74
C SER A 78 -16.21 2.60 -0.41
N ILE A 79 -16.11 1.26 -0.43
CA ILE A 79 -16.20 0.42 0.76
C ILE A 79 -14.85 0.51 1.49
N ALA A 80 -14.86 1.10 2.68
CA ALA A 80 -13.71 1.14 3.57
C ALA A 80 -14.08 0.59 4.97
N PRO A 81 -13.18 -0.16 5.63
CA PRO A 81 -13.34 -0.58 7.01
C PRO A 81 -13.46 0.58 8.01
N SER A 82 -12.96 1.76 7.68
CA SER A 82 -12.96 2.94 8.56
C SER A 82 -12.97 4.23 7.74
N SER A 83 -13.21 5.36 8.41
CA SER A 83 -13.13 6.71 7.84
C SER A 83 -11.70 7.23 7.68
N ASP A 84 -10.67 6.42 7.98
CA ASP A 84 -9.26 6.80 7.89
C ASP A 84 -8.79 6.81 6.41
N ILE A 85 -9.35 7.71 5.60
CA ILE A 85 -9.06 7.83 4.15
C ILE A 85 -7.55 7.89 3.85
N PRO A 86 -6.72 8.65 4.60
CA PRO A 86 -5.28 8.68 4.34
C PRO A 86 -4.59 7.32 4.47
N ALA A 87 -5.10 6.41 5.31
CA ALA A 87 -4.55 5.06 5.45
C ALA A 87 -4.71 4.25 4.15
N TYR A 88 -5.90 4.31 3.53
CA TYR A 88 -6.19 3.60 2.28
C TYR A 88 -5.56 4.28 1.06
N LEU A 89 -5.45 5.61 1.08
CA LEU A 89 -4.64 6.31 0.09
C LEU A 89 -3.17 5.85 0.18
N GLY A 90 -2.67 5.63 1.39
CA GLY A 90 -1.36 5.04 1.66
C GLY A 90 -1.18 3.66 1.01
N GLU A 91 -2.14 2.74 1.15
CA GLU A 91 -2.10 1.44 0.46
C GLU A 91 -1.93 1.61 -1.05
N VAL A 92 -2.68 2.51 -1.69
CA VAL A 92 -2.58 2.72 -3.14
C VAL A 92 -1.24 3.35 -3.52
N VAL A 93 -0.82 4.42 -2.83
CA VAL A 93 0.39 5.18 -3.17
C VAL A 93 1.66 4.36 -2.93
N VAL A 94 1.75 3.64 -1.80
CA VAL A 94 2.93 2.84 -1.45
C VAL A 94 3.05 1.63 -2.38
N HIS A 95 2.00 0.81 -2.53
CA HIS A 95 2.05 -0.37 -3.41
C HIS A 95 2.24 0.00 -4.88
N ALA A 96 1.77 1.18 -5.31
CA ALA A 96 2.08 1.74 -6.62
C ALA A 96 3.58 1.97 -6.83
N GLN A 97 4.32 2.39 -5.79
CA GLN A 97 5.78 2.55 -5.84
C GLN A 97 6.50 1.22 -5.71
N ASP A 98 5.98 0.28 -4.92
CA ASP A 98 6.55 -1.05 -4.75
C ASP A 98 6.61 -1.83 -6.08
N ILE A 99 5.66 -1.57 -6.99
CA ILE A 99 5.67 -2.08 -8.37
C ILE A 99 6.58 -1.24 -9.28
N ARG A 100 6.42 0.09 -9.26
CA ARG A 100 7.03 0.97 -10.26
C ARG A 100 8.54 1.06 -10.16
N ARG A 101 9.08 1.15 -8.94
CA ARG A 101 10.52 1.35 -8.74
C ARG A 101 11.35 0.16 -9.25
N PRO A 102 11.03 -1.11 -8.90
CA PRO A 102 11.77 -2.26 -9.42
C PRO A 102 11.65 -2.44 -10.94
N LEU A 103 10.56 -1.97 -11.55
CA LEU A 103 10.34 -2.02 -13.00
C LEU A 103 10.98 -0.87 -13.78
N GLY A 104 11.58 0.12 -13.12
CA GLY A 104 12.10 1.31 -13.79
C GLY A 104 11.01 2.18 -14.42
N LEU A 105 9.81 2.23 -13.83
CA LEU A 105 8.65 2.99 -14.32
C LEU A 105 8.36 4.19 -13.40
N PRO A 106 9.24 5.20 -13.34
CA PRO A 106 9.13 6.28 -12.37
C PRO A 106 7.82 7.05 -12.54
N ARG A 107 7.15 7.29 -11.41
CA ARG A 107 5.99 8.18 -11.33
C ARG A 107 5.96 8.81 -9.95
N THR A 108 6.15 10.11 -9.91
CA THR A 108 6.04 10.94 -8.70
C THR A 108 4.56 11.13 -8.36
N PRO A 109 4.08 10.65 -7.19
CA PRO A 109 2.73 10.97 -6.70
C PRO A 109 2.64 12.48 -6.41
N SER A 110 1.43 13.05 -6.47
CA SER A 110 1.25 14.48 -6.16
C SER A 110 1.52 14.76 -4.68
N ILE A 111 2.03 15.95 -4.38
CA ILE A 111 2.23 16.42 -3.00
C ILE A 111 0.90 16.44 -2.23
N ASP A 112 -0.21 16.77 -2.90
CA ASP A 112 -1.57 16.73 -2.31
C ASP A 112 -1.97 15.33 -1.84
N ALA A 113 -1.50 14.27 -2.52
CA ALA A 113 -1.74 12.89 -2.08
C ALA A 113 -0.75 12.46 -1.00
N LEU A 114 0.51 12.88 -1.10
CA LEU A 114 1.57 12.47 -0.17
C LEU A 114 1.46 13.10 1.20
N THR A 115 1.09 14.38 1.27
CA THR A 115 1.00 15.12 2.55
C THR A 115 0.08 14.43 3.57
N PRO A 116 -1.19 14.11 3.27
CA PRO A 116 -2.06 13.45 4.23
C PRO A 116 -1.60 12.02 4.58
N VAL A 117 -0.97 11.29 3.65
CA VAL A 117 -0.43 9.95 3.89
C VAL A 117 0.76 10.02 4.86
N ALA A 118 1.70 10.93 4.61
CA ALA A 118 2.87 11.15 5.46
C ALA A 118 2.46 11.58 6.88
N GLU A 119 1.50 12.50 7.00
CA GLU A 119 0.93 12.89 8.30
C GLU A 119 0.31 11.72 9.05
N PHE A 120 -0.47 10.88 8.36
CA PHE A 120 -1.10 9.73 8.97
C PHE A 120 -0.06 8.74 9.50
N TYR A 121 0.93 8.37 8.68
CA TYR A 121 1.97 7.43 9.06
C TYR A 121 2.92 7.97 10.14
N ALA A 122 3.16 9.28 10.20
CA ALA A 122 3.92 9.89 11.28
C ALA A 122 3.17 9.88 12.63
N ARG A 123 1.83 9.89 12.62
CA ARG A 123 1.00 9.92 13.84
C ARG A 123 0.50 8.55 14.28
N ARG A 124 0.38 7.57 13.38
CA ARG A 124 -0.28 6.30 13.67
C ARG A 124 0.37 5.12 12.94
N ASP A 125 0.52 4.01 13.66
CA ASP A 125 0.84 2.71 13.07
C ASP A 125 -0.42 2.13 12.40
N PHE A 126 -0.25 1.51 11.24
CA PHE A 126 -1.35 0.91 10.48
C PHE A 126 -1.01 -0.51 10.02
N ALA A 127 -0.60 -0.68 8.76
CA ALA A 127 -0.10 -1.96 8.24
C ALA A 127 1.34 -2.24 8.66
N VAL A 128 2.09 -1.17 8.99
CA VAL A 128 3.47 -1.21 9.45
C VAL A 128 3.64 -0.27 10.65
N ALA A 129 4.75 -0.43 11.39
CA ALA A 129 5.09 0.35 12.57
C ALA A 129 5.62 1.76 12.25
N SER A 130 4.95 2.48 11.32
CA SER A 130 5.42 3.76 10.77
C SER A 130 5.60 4.87 11.79
N ARG A 131 4.64 5.05 12.71
CA ARG A 131 4.74 6.04 13.78
C ARG A 131 5.84 5.64 14.75
N THR A 132 5.91 4.35 15.07
CA THR A 132 6.94 3.83 15.95
C THR A 132 8.35 4.06 15.37
N HIS A 133 8.54 3.91 14.06
CA HIS A 133 9.81 4.27 13.40
C HIS A 133 10.08 5.78 13.32
N ALA A 134 9.02 6.59 13.25
CA ALA A 134 9.13 8.06 13.20
C ALA A 134 9.23 8.72 14.59
N ALA A 135 9.01 7.99 15.68
CA ALA A 135 8.76 8.57 17.01
C ALA A 135 9.90 9.47 17.52
N ASP A 136 11.15 9.13 17.21
CA ASP A 136 12.33 9.88 17.62
C ASP A 136 12.88 10.79 16.51
N LEU A 137 12.14 10.96 15.41
CA LEU A 137 12.56 11.74 14.24
C LEU A 137 11.63 12.93 13.96
N ARG A 138 12.24 14.05 13.53
CA ARG A 138 11.54 15.15 12.89
C ARG A 138 11.67 14.99 11.39
N LEU A 139 10.60 14.52 10.76
CA LEU A 139 10.51 14.30 9.33
C LEU A 139 10.00 15.58 8.67
N GLU A 140 10.74 16.11 7.70
CA GLU A 140 10.34 17.28 6.91
C GLU A 140 10.42 16.96 5.41
N ALA A 141 9.37 17.29 4.66
CA ALA A 141 9.44 17.23 3.21
C ALA A 141 10.20 18.45 2.68
N ASN A 142 11.11 18.22 1.73
CA ASN A 142 11.85 19.31 1.06
C ASN A 142 11.15 19.84 -0.20
N ASP A 143 10.08 19.16 -0.62
CA ASP A 143 9.31 19.39 -1.85
C ASP A 143 7.83 19.69 -1.56
N GLY A 144 7.47 19.85 -0.29
CA GLY A 144 6.08 20.03 0.14
C GLY A 144 5.94 20.52 1.58
N PRO A 145 4.70 20.71 2.06
CA PRO A 145 4.43 21.35 3.35
C PRO A 145 4.53 20.41 4.55
N PHE A 146 4.76 19.11 4.33
CA PHE A 146 4.73 18.11 5.40
C PHE A 146 5.89 18.31 6.40
N SER A 147 5.54 18.35 7.70
CA SER A 147 6.49 18.25 8.82
C SER A 147 5.85 17.43 9.94
N SER A 148 6.56 16.46 10.51
CA SER A 148 6.18 15.82 11.77
C SER A 148 6.56 16.71 12.97
N ALA A 149 5.99 16.41 14.14
CA ALA A 149 6.27 17.14 15.38
C ALA A 149 7.74 17.01 15.82
N HIS A 150 8.19 17.93 16.67
CA HIS A 150 9.60 18.13 17.00
C HIS A 150 10.21 16.99 17.83
N SER A 151 11.26 16.37 17.28
CA SER A 151 12.26 15.56 18.00
C SER A 151 13.67 16.13 17.76
N ALA A 152 14.68 15.58 18.45
CA ALA A 152 16.07 16.07 18.41
C ALA A 152 16.83 15.80 17.09
N LEU A 153 16.31 14.97 16.19
CA LEU A 153 16.99 14.57 14.94
C LEU A 153 16.11 14.87 13.73
N ALA A 154 16.56 15.82 12.90
CA ALA A 154 15.86 16.20 11.67
C ALA A 154 16.30 15.33 10.48
N VAL A 155 15.31 14.79 9.76
CA VAL A 155 15.50 13.99 8.54
C VAL A 155 14.68 14.62 7.41
N GLN A 156 15.36 14.97 6.31
CA GLN A 156 14.71 15.45 5.11
C GLN A 156 14.19 14.27 4.28
N ILE A 157 12.91 14.31 3.92
CA ILE A 157 12.27 13.34 3.04
C ILE A 157 12.17 13.96 1.65
N HIS A 158 12.57 13.19 0.66
CA HIS A 158 12.47 13.55 -0.75
C HIS A 158 11.62 12.52 -1.49
N ASN A 159 10.76 12.97 -2.39
CA ASN A 159 10.03 12.12 -3.31
C ASN A 159 10.88 11.87 -4.58
N PRO A 160 11.46 10.67 -4.78
CA PRO A 160 12.28 10.37 -5.95
C PRO A 160 11.46 10.20 -7.24
#